data_AF-A0A2P8VU37-F1
#
_entry.id   AF-A0A2P8VU37-F1
#
_cell.length_a   1.000
_cell.length_b   1.000
_cell.length_c   1.000
_cell.angle_alpha   90.00
_cell.angle_beta   90.00
_cell.angle_gamma   90.00
#
_symmetry.space_group_name_H-M   'P 1'
#
loop_
_entity.id
_entity.type
_entity.pdbx_description
1 polymer ?
#
loop_
_entity_poly.entity_id
_entity_poly.type
_entity_poly.pdbx_seq_one_letter_code
_entity_poly.pdbx_strand_id
1 'polypeptide(L)'
;MRFHGQGTVYGRETQAFARYWPLFPDYLGARAVIHIQIDRISDSCGYGVPLYEYKGDRDTLTTWSRNKGTKGLADYRQQKNAQSIDALPGL
;
A
#
# COMPACT_ATOMS: atom_id res chain seq x y z
N MET A 1 -1.64 -0.42 -5.02
CA MET A 1 -1.75 0.43 -3.82
C MET A 1 -1.77 -0.38 -2.53
N ARG A 2 -1.06 0.08 -1.50
CA ARG A 2 -1.00 -0.44 -0.13
C ARG A 2 -1.13 0.73 0.84
N PHE A 3 -1.89 0.54 1.91
CA PHE A 3 -2.09 1.53 2.97
C PHE A 3 -1.44 1.04 4.27
N HIS A 4 -0.67 1.90 4.93
CA HIS A 4 -0.02 1.63 6.21
C HIS A 4 -0.49 2.66 7.23
N GLY A 5 -0.87 2.19 8.41
CA GLY A 5 -1.46 3.04 9.44
C GLY A 5 -1.91 2.24 10.66
N GLN A 6 -2.57 2.93 11.58
CA GLN A 6 -3.07 2.34 12.82
C GLN A 6 -4.59 2.16 12.77
N GLY A 7 -5.06 0.96 13.09
CA GLY A 7 -6.48 0.61 13.12
C GLY A 7 -7.06 0.68 14.54
N THR A 8 -8.21 1.33 14.69
CA THR A 8 -9.04 1.30 15.89
C THR A 8 -10.35 0.57 15.60
N VAL A 9 -10.75 -0.33 16.48
CA VAL A 9 -11.99 -1.11 16.35
C VAL A 9 -13.07 -0.50 17.22
N TYR A 10 -14.23 -0.22 16.63
CA TYR A 10 -15.42 0.28 17.32
C TYR A 10 -16.52 -0.77 17.26
N GLY A 11 -16.87 -1.38 18.41
CA GLY A 11 -17.98 -2.32 18.54
C GLY A 11 -19.34 -1.65 18.39
N ARG A 12 -20.40 -2.43 18.10
CA ARG A 12 -21.77 -1.92 17.83
C ARG A 12 -22.33 -1.02 18.93
N GLU A 13 -21.95 -1.30 20.17
CA GLU A 13 -22.38 -0.61 21.38
C GLU A 13 -21.73 0.77 21.57
N THR A 14 -20.68 1.08 20.80
CA THR A 14 -19.94 2.33 20.95
C THR A 14 -20.59 3.50 20.22
N GLN A 15 -20.48 4.70 20.79
CA GLN A 15 -20.93 5.92 20.10
C GLN A 15 -20.17 6.16 18.78
N ALA A 16 -18.91 5.74 18.71
CA ALA A 16 -18.11 5.81 17.50
C ALA A 16 -18.70 4.94 16.38
N PHE A 17 -19.19 3.74 16.68
CA PHE A 17 -19.90 2.92 15.70
C PHE A 17 -21.13 3.65 15.16
N ALA A 18 -21.99 4.19 16.04
CA ALA A 18 -23.17 4.95 15.62
C ALA A 18 -22.82 6.18 14.76
N ARG A 19 -21.68 6.83 15.03
CA ARG A 19 -21.19 7.96 14.23
C ARG A 19 -20.79 7.56 12.81
N TYR A 20 -20.12 6.42 12.63
CA TYR A 20 -19.57 6.00 11.34
C TYR A 20 -20.50 5.08 10.55
N TRP A 21 -21.43 4.38 11.21
CA TRP A 21 -22.34 3.42 10.59
C TRP A 21 -23.15 3.96 9.40
N PRO A 22 -23.64 5.22 9.42
CA PRO A 22 -24.38 5.78 8.29
C PRO A 22 -23.60 5.86 6.96
N LEU A 23 -22.28 5.64 6.98
CA LEU A 23 -21.44 5.60 5.78
C LEU A 23 -21.53 4.26 5.01
N PHE A 24 -22.22 3.27 5.57
CA PHE A 24 -22.31 1.92 5.02
C PHE A 24 -23.77 1.50 4.78
N PRO A 25 -24.02 0.56 3.86
CA PRO A 25 -25.28 -0.16 3.81
C PRO A 25 -25.55 -0.88 5.14
N ASP A 26 -26.83 -1.09 5.46
CA ASP A 26 -27.21 -1.77 6.70
C ASP A 26 -26.96 -3.28 6.59
N TYR A 27 -25.77 -3.71 7.05
CA TYR A 27 -25.43 -5.12 7.16
C TYR A 27 -25.89 -5.67 8.51
N LEU A 28 -26.92 -6.52 8.50
CA LEU A 28 -27.44 -7.22 9.67
C LEU A 28 -26.35 -7.90 10.51
N GLY A 29 -25.33 -8.47 9.85
CA GLY A 29 -24.21 -9.17 10.50
C GLY A 29 -23.03 -8.30 10.93
N ALA A 30 -23.07 -6.97 10.77
CA ALA A 30 -21.94 -6.12 11.14
C ALA A 30 -21.64 -6.19 12.64
N ARG A 31 -20.36 -6.37 13.00
CA ARG A 31 -19.92 -6.52 14.40
C ARG A 31 -19.13 -5.31 14.91
N ALA A 32 -18.46 -4.60 14.01
CA ALA A 32 -17.65 -3.45 14.32
C ALA A 32 -17.41 -2.57 13.08
N VAL A 33 -17.01 -1.33 13.32
CA VAL A 33 -16.37 -0.46 12.32
C VAL A 33 -14.89 -0.40 12.66
N ILE A 34 -14.02 -0.63 11.66
CA ILE A 34 -12.57 -0.46 11.81
C ILE A 34 -12.18 0.87 11.17
N HIS A 35 -11.79 1.83 11.99
CA HIS A 35 -11.29 3.12 11.52
C HIS A 35 -9.77 3.08 11.49
N ILE A 36 -9.19 3.34 10.31
CA ILE A 36 -7.74 3.29 10.11
C ILE A 36 -7.23 4.70 9.84
N GLN A 37 -6.38 5.21 10.73
CA GLN A 37 -5.60 6.41 10.47
C GLN A 37 -4.39 6.02 9.61
N ILE A 38 -4.30 6.58 8.41
CA ILE A 38 -3.26 6.22 7.44
C ILE A 38 -2.07 7.15 7.57
N ASP A 39 -0.90 6.58 7.83
CA ASP A 39 0.36 7.33 7.94
C ASP A 39 1.14 7.30 6.62
N ARG A 40 0.95 6.27 5.80
CA ARG A 40 1.62 6.12 4.50
C ARG A 40 0.78 5.38 3.48
N ILE A 41 0.80 5.89 2.25
CA ILE A 41 0.24 5.25 1.06
C ILE A 41 1.38 4.89 0.13
N SER A 42 1.48 3.62 -0.24
CA SER A 42 2.48 3.13 -1.19
C SER A 42 1.75 2.61 -2.42
N ASP A 43 1.93 3.26 -3.58
CA ASP A 43 1.44 2.68 -4.82
C ASP A 43 2.49 1.79 -5.47
N SER A 44 2.05 0.69 -6.06
CA SER A 44 2.90 -0.27 -6.75
C SER A 44 2.41 -0.38 -8.18
N CYS A 45 3.21 0.08 -9.13
CA CYS A 45 2.90 0.07 -10.55
C CYS A 45 2.91 -1.34 -11.20
N GLY A 46 3.17 -2.40 -10.43
CA GLY A 46 3.03 -3.78 -10.90
C GLY A 46 4.02 -4.20 -12.00
N TYR A 47 5.14 -3.49 -12.14
CA TYR A 47 6.10 -3.66 -13.24
C TYR A 47 6.72 -5.07 -13.33
N GLY A 48 6.69 -5.84 -12.24
CA GLY A 48 7.19 -7.22 -12.19
C GLY A 48 6.12 -8.27 -11.88
N VAL A 49 4.83 -7.91 -11.86
CA VAL A 49 3.74 -8.88 -11.65
C VAL A 49 3.24 -9.33 -13.03
N PRO A 50 3.12 -10.65 -13.29
CA PRO A 50 2.53 -11.15 -14.53
C PRO A 50 1.12 -10.59 -14.80
N LEU A 51 0.67 -10.68 -16.04
CA LEU A 51 -0.74 -10.45 -16.36
C LEU A 51 -1.61 -11.46 -15.60
N TYR A 52 -2.87 -11.10 -15.32
CA TYR A 52 -3.82 -11.94 -14.57
C TYR A 52 -3.91 -13.37 -15.13
N GLU A 53 -3.83 -13.49 -16.45
CA GLU A 53 -3.49 -14.73 -17.14
C GLU A 53 -2.00 -14.71 -17.47
N TYR A 54 -1.28 -15.79 -17.16
CA TYR A 54 0.15 -15.88 -17.44
C TYR A 54 0.39 -15.92 -18.96
N LYS A 55 0.92 -14.81 -19.51
CA LYS A 55 1.29 -14.65 -20.93
C LYS A 55 2.81 -14.45 -21.12
N GLY A 56 3.58 -14.68 -20.06
CA GLY A 56 5.01 -14.37 -19.96
C GLY A 56 5.30 -13.24 -18.96
N ASP A 57 6.59 -13.04 -18.69
CA ASP A 57 7.07 -12.00 -17.78
C ASP A 57 6.96 -10.60 -18.41
N ARG A 58 6.66 -9.60 -17.59
CA ARG A 58 6.73 -8.20 -18.02
C ARG A 58 8.17 -7.75 -18.06
N ASP A 59 8.58 -7.15 -19.18
CA ASP A 59 9.90 -6.56 -19.37
C ASP A 59 10.02 -5.15 -18.75
N THR A 60 8.90 -4.59 -18.25
CA THR A 60 8.78 -3.18 -17.86
C THR A 60 9.82 -2.78 -16.81
N LEU A 61 10.08 -3.64 -15.81
CA LEU A 61 11.11 -3.37 -14.81
C LEU A 61 12.54 -3.37 -15.41
N THR A 62 12.82 -4.31 -16.32
CA THR A 62 14.11 -4.43 -17.00
C THR A 62 14.33 -3.23 -17.92
N THR A 63 13.32 -2.85 -18.70
CA THR A 63 13.35 -1.68 -19.58
C THR A 63 13.50 -0.38 -18.78
N TRP A 64 12.77 -0.21 -17.68
CA TRP A 64 12.94 0.93 -16.77
C TRP A 64 14.36 1.01 -16.19
N SER A 65 14.92 -0.13 -15.76
CA SER A 65 16.27 -0.20 -15.21
C SER A 65 17.33 0.14 -16.27
N ARG A 66 17.15 -0.36 -17.50
CA ARG A 66 18.03 -0.07 -18.63
C ARG A 66 18.00 1.42 -18.99
N ASN A 67 16.81 2.03 -19.02
CA ASN A 67 16.64 3.44 -19.32
C ASN A 67 17.23 4.35 -18.23
N LYS A 68 17.21 3.94 -16.96
CA LYS A 68 17.87 4.66 -15.86
C LYS A 68 19.40 4.58 -15.91
N GLY A 69 19.94 3.45 -16.37
CA GLY A 69 21.37 3.17 -16.35
C GLY A 69 21.94 3.02 -14.92
N THR A 70 23.22 2.62 -14.82
CA THR A 70 23.88 2.31 -13.54
C THR A 70 23.88 3.48 -12.57
N LYS A 71 24.32 4.66 -13.03
CA LYS A 71 24.32 5.89 -12.22
C LYS A 71 22.91 6.27 -11.77
N GLY A 72 21.95 6.29 -12.69
CA GLY A 72 20.57 6.65 -12.37
C GLY A 72 19.90 5.69 -11.40
N LEU A 73 20.28 4.41 -11.40
CA LEU A 73 19.84 3.42 -10.41
C LEU A 73 20.47 3.66 -9.04
N ALA A 74 21.77 3.98 -8.97
CA ALA A 74 22.43 4.33 -7.72
C ALA A 74 21.79 5.59 -7.08
N ASP A 75 21.61 6.65 -7.87
CA ASP A 75 20.97 7.89 -7.44
C ASP A 75 19.52 7.63 -6.98
N TYR A 76 18.77 6.78 -7.71
CA TYR A 76 17.41 6.41 -7.33
C TYR A 76 17.36 5.69 -5.97
N ARG A 77 18.26 4.74 -5.73
CA ARG A 77 18.29 4.00 -4.46
C ARG A 77 18.57 4.93 -3.28
N GLN A 78 19.53 5.85 -3.43
CA GLN A 78 19.82 6.85 -2.40
C GLN A 78 18.62 7.78 -2.15
N GLN A 79 17.89 8.17 -3.18
CA GLN A 79 16.78 9.12 -3.02
C GLN A 79 15.46 8.48 -2.56
N LYS A 80 15.21 7.22 -2.93
CA LYS A 80 13.89 6.58 -2.79
C LYS A 80 13.89 5.32 -1.92
N ASN A 81 15.05 4.70 -1.70
CA ASN A 81 15.18 3.43 -1.00
C ASN A 81 16.20 3.47 0.14
N ALA A 82 16.69 4.65 0.54
CA ALA A 82 17.72 4.77 1.59
C ALA A 82 17.23 4.39 2.99
N GLN A 83 15.91 4.39 3.22
CA GLN A 83 15.31 3.92 4.46
C GLN A 83 14.08 3.07 4.17
N SER A 84 13.91 2.00 4.95
CA SER A 84 12.71 1.16 4.94
C SER A 84 11.52 1.86 5.62
N ILE A 85 10.36 1.21 5.60
CA ILE A 85 9.13 1.73 6.24
C ILE A 85 9.31 1.84 7.76
N ASP A 86 10.08 0.94 8.36
CA ASP A 86 10.44 0.87 9.77
C ASP A 86 11.77 1.58 10.10
N ALA A 87 12.19 2.53 9.25
CA ALA A 87 13.36 3.39 9.41
C ALA A 87 14.73 2.68 9.47
N LEU A 88 14.79 1.43 9.02
CA LEU A 88 16.06 0.71 8.87
C LEU A 88 16.81 1.22 7.62
N PRO A 89 18.16 1.26 7.64
CA PRO A 89 18.94 1.63 6.48
C PRO A 89 18.68 0.70 5.28
N GLY A 90 18.52 1.29 4.10
CA GLY A 90 18.47 0.56 2.83
C GLY A 90 19.84 0.03 2.40
N LEU A 91 19.84 -1.06 1.62
CA LEU A 91 21.04 -1.67 1.00
C LEU A 91 21.53 -0.89 -0.23
#